data_AF-A0A7U6QPC3-F1
#
_entry.id   AF-A0A7U6QPC3-F1
#
_cell.length_a   1.000
_cell.length_b   1.000
_cell.length_c   1.000
_cell.angle_alpha   90.00
_cell.angle_beta   90.00
_cell.angle_gamma   90.00
#
_symmetry.space_group_name_H-M   'P 1'
#
loop_
_entity.id
_entity.type
_entity.pdbx_description
1 polymer ?
#
loop_
_entity_poly.entity_id
_entity_poly.type
_entity_poly.pdbx_seq_one_letter_code
_entity_poly.pdbx_strand_id
1 'polypeptide(L)' 'MFTDTHCHLNRLDLTKYDGQLAGAIDAMKTANVTRAMAIMCDFAEYDEIADIVSTYNDETLNLGMSVGIHPL' A
#
# COMPACT_ATOMS: atom_id res chain seq x y z
N MET A 1 -15.53 7.91 -4.42
CA MET A 1 -14.11 7.87 -4.77
C MET A 1 -13.34 8.47 -3.62
N PHE A 2 -12.45 7.69 -3.03
CA PHE A 2 -11.62 8.09 -1.89
C PHE A 2 -10.14 8.05 -2.27
N THR A 3 -9.35 8.84 -1.55
CA THR A 3 -7.90 8.81 -1.62
C THR A 3 -7.36 8.51 -0.24
N ASP A 4 -6.60 7.43 -0.12
CA ASP A 4 -5.82 7.15 1.09
C ASP A 4 -4.44 7.79 0.95
N THR A 5 -4.28 8.99 1.48
CA THR A 5 -3.03 9.74 1.30
C THR A 5 -1.85 9.18 2.08
N HIS A 6 -2.06 8.21 2.98
CA HIS A 6 -1.02 7.72 3.90
C HIS A 6 -1.38 6.33 4.44
N CYS A 7 -0.80 5.28 3.86
CA CYS A 7 -0.98 3.91 4.35
C CYS A 7 0.35 3.14 4.41
N HIS A 8 0.54 2.33 5.45
CA HIS A 8 1.72 1.47 5.60
C HIS A 8 1.37 0.04 5.14
N LEU A 9 1.34 -0.17 3.82
CA LEU A 9 0.89 -1.44 3.22
C LEU A 9 1.77 -2.64 3.61
N ASN A 10 3.05 -2.42 3.93
CA ASN A 10 3.98 -3.44 4.39
C ASN A 10 3.84 -3.81 5.89
N ARG A 11 2.97 -3.13 6.64
CA ARG A 11 2.82 -3.31 8.10
C ARG A 11 1.40 -3.70 8.54
N LEU A 12 0.54 -4.11 7.60
CA LEU A 12 -0.83 -4.50 7.91
C LEU A 12 -0.90 -5.87 8.60
N ASP A 13 -1.84 -6.01 9.55
CA ASP A 13 -2.29 -7.33 9.97
C ASP A 13 -3.18 -7.92 8.87
N LEU A 14 -2.66 -8.96 8.21
CA LEU A 14 -3.29 -9.63 7.09
C LEU A 14 -4.00 -10.93 7.49
N THR A 15 -4.19 -11.20 8.79
CA THR A 15 -4.84 -12.44 9.28
C THR A 15 -6.21 -12.67 8.65
N LYS A 16 -6.99 -11.60 8.41
CA LYS A 16 -8.32 -11.67 7.75
C LYS A 16 -8.26 -11.96 6.24
N TYR A 17 -7.06 -11.95 5.65
CA TYR A 17 -6.80 -12.14 4.23
C TYR A 17 -5.80 -13.28 3.99
N ASP A 18 -5.75 -14.27 4.89
CA ASP A 18 -4.84 -15.42 4.82
C ASP A 18 -3.34 -15.03 4.72
N GLY A 19 -2.98 -13.88 5.31
CA GLY A 19 -1.63 -13.32 5.25
C GLY A 19 -1.30 -12.64 3.92
N GLN A 20 -2.27 -12.45 3.02
CA GLN A 20 -2.05 -11.92 1.67
C GLN A 20 -2.51 -10.47 1.52
N LEU A 21 -1.61 -9.62 1.01
CA LEU A 21 -1.91 -8.21 0.78
C LEU A 21 -3.01 -7.99 -0.28
N ALA A 22 -3.11 -8.91 -1.26
CA ALA A 22 -4.11 -8.85 -2.32
C ALA A 22 -5.55 -8.68 -1.79
N GLY A 23 -5.91 -9.39 -0.71
CA GLY A 23 -7.24 -9.25 -0.10
C GLY A 23 -7.51 -7.86 0.48
N ALA A 24 -6.48 -7.18 1.00
CA ALA A 24 -6.60 -5.80 1.46
C ALA A 24 -6.76 -4.83 0.28
N ILE A 25 -6.01 -5.03 -0.80
CA ILE A 25 -6.11 -4.23 -2.03
C ILE A 25 -7.49 -4.36 -2.68
N ASP A 26 -8.04 -5.57 -2.75
CA ASP A 26 -9.39 -5.80 -3.26
C ASP A 26 -10.46 -5.14 -2.39
N ALA A 27 -10.27 -5.15 -1.06
CA ALA A 27 -11.13 -4.42 -0.14
C ALA A 27 -11.06 -2.90 -0.35
N MET A 28 -9.87 -2.33 -0.61
CA MET A 28 -9.72 -0.91 -0.96
C MET A 28 -10.50 -0.55 -2.23
N LYS A 29 -10.36 -1.36 -3.29
CA LYS A 29 -11.08 -1.17 -4.55
C LYS A 29 -12.60 -1.27 -4.36
N THR A 30 -13.06 -2.28 -3.62
CA THR A 30 -14.49 -2.46 -3.28
C THR A 30 -15.05 -1.28 -2.49
N ALA A 31 -14.24 -0.67 -1.62
CA ALA A 31 -14.59 0.52 -0.86
C ALA A 31 -14.50 1.83 -1.69
N ASN A 32 -14.22 1.76 -2.99
CA ASN A 32 -14.10 2.91 -3.90
C ASN A 32 -12.90 3.83 -3.56
N VAL A 33 -11.80 3.25 -3.03
CA VAL A 33 -10.48 3.89 -2.98
C VAL A 33 -9.82 3.73 -4.35
N THR A 34 -9.46 4.83 -4.99
CA THR A 34 -8.88 4.81 -6.35
C THR A 34 -7.47 5.39 -6.40
N ARG A 35 -7.01 5.98 -5.29
CA ARG A 35 -5.67 6.54 -5.14
C ARG A 35 -5.16 6.23 -3.75
N ALA A 36 -3.92 5.78 -3.64
CA ALA A 36 -3.28 5.58 -2.34
C ALA A 36 -1.78 5.87 -2.38
N MET A 37 -1.21 6.19 -1.21
CA MET A 37 0.23 6.36 -1.03
C MET A 37 0.76 5.39 0.03
N ALA A 38 1.64 4.48 -0.39
CA ALA A 38 2.40 3.61 0.49
C ALA A 38 3.56 4.38 1.14
N ILE A 39 3.71 4.29 2.45
CA ILE A 39 4.64 5.13 3.20
C ILE A 39 5.85 4.33 3.68
N MET A 40 7.03 4.75 3.22
CA MET A 40 8.33 4.25 3.67
C MET A 40 8.76 4.97 4.96
N CYS A 41 9.25 4.20 5.93
CA CYS A 41 9.81 4.70 7.18
C CYS A 41 11.32 4.42 7.28
N ASP A 42 11.82 3.37 6.65
CA ASP A 42 13.24 3.01 6.63
C ASP A 42 13.70 2.67 5.19
N PHE A 43 14.96 2.93 4.85
CA PHE A 43 15.52 2.56 3.55
C PHE A 43 15.53 1.03 3.32
N ALA A 44 15.57 0.23 4.37
CA ALA A 44 15.48 -1.22 4.29
C ALA A 44 14.11 -1.70 3.76
N GLU A 45 13.07 -0.85 3.80
CA GLU A 45 11.72 -1.17 3.30
C GLU A 45 11.53 -0.80 1.83
N TYR A 46 12.53 -0.17 1.18
CA TYR A 46 12.38 0.36 -0.17
C TYR A 46 11.93 -0.70 -1.17
N ASP A 47 12.66 -1.83 -1.24
CA ASP A 47 12.39 -2.89 -2.21
C ASP A 47 10.99 -3.50 -1.98
N GLU A 48 10.63 -3.77 -0.72
CA GLU A 48 9.31 -4.31 -0.35
C GLU A 48 8.17 -3.37 -0.80
N ILE A 49 8.29 -2.07 -0.52
CA ILE A 49 7.23 -1.10 -0.87
C ILE A 49 7.20 -0.88 -2.39
N ALA A 50 8.34 -0.83 -3.07
CA ALA A 50 8.43 -0.72 -4.52
C ALA A 50 7.78 -1.94 -5.21
N ASP A 51 8.01 -3.14 -4.69
CA ASP A 51 7.39 -4.37 -5.17
C ASP A 51 5.87 -4.35 -4.96
N ILE A 52 5.38 -3.87 -3.81
CA ILE A 52 3.95 -3.67 -3.55
C ILE A 52 3.35 -2.71 -4.59
N VAL A 53 3.95 -1.53 -4.77
CA VAL A 53 3.45 -0.52 -5.70
C VAL A 53 3.42 -1.06 -7.12
N SER A 54 4.50 -1.68 -7.58
CA SER A 54 4.59 -2.22 -8.94
C SER A 54 3.63 -3.39 -9.19
N THR A 55 3.36 -4.21 -8.17
CA THR A 55 2.46 -5.37 -8.27
C THR A 55 0.99 -4.98 -8.31
N TYR A 56 0.57 -4.00 -7.49
CA TYR A 56 -0.85 -3.71 -7.25
C TYR A 56 -1.36 -2.42 -7.89
N ASN A 57 -0.48 -1.56 -8.43
CA ASN A 57 -0.91 -0.41 -9.21
C ASN A 57 -1.55 -0.84 -10.52
N ASP A 58 -2.78 -0.41 -10.77
CA ASP A 58 -3.50 -0.70 -12.01
C ASP A 58 -4.49 0.43 -12.38
N GLU A 59 -5.34 0.18 -13.39
CA GLU A 59 -6.33 1.14 -13.88
C GLU A 59 -7.43 1.52 -12.87
N THR A 60 -7.65 0.67 -11.85
CA THR A 60 -8.68 0.85 -10.83
C THR A 60 -8.12 1.45 -9.53
N LEU A 61 -6.83 1.25 -9.26
CA LEU A 61 -6.12 1.78 -8.10
C LEU A 61 -4.76 2.37 -8.52
N ASN A 62 -4.67 3.69 -8.49
CA ASN A 62 -3.40 4.40 -8.64
C ASN A 62 -2.64 4.38 -7.31
N LEU A 63 -1.53 3.65 -7.27
CA LEU A 63 -0.72 3.48 -6.08
C LEU A 63 0.65 4.10 -6.31
N GLY A 64 1.13 4.90 -5.35
CA GLY A 64 2.51 5.38 -5.34
C GLY A 64 3.15 5.16 -3.97
N MET A 65 4.39 5.61 -3.81
CA MET A 65 5.10 5.53 -2.54
C MET A 65 5.86 6.81 -2.20
N SER A 66 6.03 7.06 -0.90
CA SER A 66 7.03 8.00 -0.41
C SER A 66 8.42 7.36 -0.37
N VAL A 67 9.46 8.20 -0.36
CA VAL A 67 10.83 7.79 -0.07
C VAL A 67 11.39 8.76 0.97
N GLY A 68 11.66 8.27 2.17
CA GLY A 68 12.30 9.02 3.26
C GLY A 68 12.55 8.13 4.48
N ILE A 69 13.37 8.63 5.41
CA ILE A 69 13.58 8.00 6.71
C ILE A 69 12.68 8.71 7.73
N HIS A 70 11.90 7.94 8.46
CA HIS A 70 11.09 8.43 9.57
C HIS A 70 11.99 8.69 10.80
N PRO A 71 11.75 9.74 11.60
CA PRO A 71 12.60 10.09 12.74
C PRO A 71 12.53 9.11 13.93
N LEU A 72 11.61 8.16 13.89
CA LEU A 72 11.31 7.18 14.94
C LEU A 72 11.28 5.78 14.34
#